data_AF-A0A3G2GBG3-F1
#
_entry.id   AF-A0A3G2GBG3-F1
#
_cell.length_a   1.000
_cell.length_b   1.000
_cell.length_c   1.000
_cell.angle_alpha   90.00
_cell.angle_beta   90.00
_cell.angle_gamma   90.00
#
_symmetry.space_group_name_H-M   'P 1'
#
loop_
_entity.id
_entity.type
_entity.pdbx_description
1 polymer ?
#
loop_
_entity_poly.entity_id
_entity_poly.type
_entity_poly.pdbx_seq_one_letter_code
_entity_poly.pdbx_strand_id
1 'polypeptide(L)'
;MNMNIFGEKYIELSTQISLNFINIENYSDNLFSLINDEIAKIWDGDLDDNDLDTVKIEFIEWLNNKRPEQKHGFISEFICHLFLRSQGYEQHFLFRNLEEKGPKKGFDGVFVNKEEFWIYESKCTLPETKIYSHNINIGDAYNDLKKKITGVNSKNNPWKNAYTHCNNNSIKKINL
;
A
#
# COMPACT_ATOMS: atom_id res chain seq x y z
N MET A 1 6.08 -24.77 -0.20
CA MET A 1 4.92 -24.51 0.71
C MET A 1 4.96 -23.02 1.00
N ASN A 2 3.93 -22.25 0.64
CA ASN A 2 3.85 -20.86 1.10
C ASN A 2 3.66 -20.88 2.61
N MET A 3 4.66 -20.42 3.36
CA MET A 3 4.48 -20.17 4.79
C MET A 3 3.48 -19.02 4.93
N ASN A 4 2.48 -19.18 5.80
CA ASN A 4 1.56 -18.11 6.13
C ASN A 4 2.25 -17.12 7.08
N ILE A 5 3.02 -16.19 6.49
CA ILE A 5 3.82 -15.18 7.22
C ILE A 5 2.92 -14.25 8.06
N PHE A 6 1.69 -14.00 7.61
CA PHE A 6 0.78 -13.02 8.19
C PHE A 6 -0.29 -13.61 9.12
N GLY A 7 -0.27 -14.93 9.36
CA GLY A 7 -1.36 -15.60 10.08
C GLY A 7 -2.72 -15.39 9.42
N GLU A 8 -2.72 -15.23 8.08
CA GLU A 8 -3.88 -14.90 7.27
C GLU A 8 -5.00 -15.92 7.45
N LYS A 9 -6.21 -15.42 7.64
CA LYS A 9 -7.46 -16.16 7.49
C LYS A 9 -8.27 -15.55 6.34
N TYR A 10 -8.37 -16.31 5.25
CA TYR A 10 -9.23 -15.99 4.11
C TYR A 10 -10.69 -16.40 4.41
N ILE A 11 -11.64 -15.52 4.13
CA ILE A 11 -13.07 -15.75 4.25
C ILE A 11 -13.76 -15.25 2.99
N GLU A 12 -14.41 -16.14 2.25
CA GLU A 12 -15.30 -15.75 1.15
C GLU A 12 -16.65 -15.33 1.71
N LEU A 13 -17.05 -14.07 1.45
CA LEU A 13 -18.36 -13.55 1.85
C LEU A 13 -19.38 -13.66 0.71
N SER A 14 -18.91 -13.55 -0.53
CA SER A 14 -19.66 -13.80 -1.76
C SER A 14 -18.71 -14.03 -2.93
N THR A 15 -19.24 -14.31 -4.12
CA THR A 15 -18.46 -14.46 -5.36
C THR A 15 -17.66 -13.23 -5.77
N GLN A 16 -17.98 -12.05 -5.20
CA GLN A 16 -17.32 -10.78 -5.51
C GLN A 16 -16.63 -10.15 -4.30
N ILE A 17 -16.80 -10.71 -3.11
CA ILE A 17 -16.32 -10.12 -1.86
C ILE A 17 -15.64 -11.20 -1.03
N SER A 18 -14.34 -10.99 -0.79
CA SER A 18 -13.56 -11.74 0.16
C SER A 18 -13.04 -10.84 1.28
N LEU A 19 -12.75 -11.45 2.42
CA LEU A 19 -12.14 -10.83 3.57
C LEU A 19 -10.86 -11.59 3.91
N ASN A 20 -9.74 -10.86 3.91
CA ASN A 20 -8.46 -11.34 4.40
C ASN A 20 -8.22 -10.75 5.78
N PHE A 21 -8.23 -11.59 6.81
CA PHE A 21 -7.87 -11.18 8.16
C PHE A 21 -6.42 -11.56 8.43
N ILE A 22 -5.56 -10.56 8.65
CA ILE A 22 -4.16 -10.74 9.01
C ILE A 22 -3.94 -10.36 10.47
N ASN A 23 -3.11 -11.13 11.18
CA ASN A 23 -2.79 -10.87 12.59
C ASN A 23 -1.28 -11.06 12.80
N ILE A 24 -0.57 -9.94 12.98
CA ILE A 24 0.87 -9.94 13.25
C ILE A 24 1.05 -9.72 14.75
N GLU A 25 1.19 -10.82 15.50
CA GLU A 25 1.41 -10.75 16.95
C GLU A 25 2.89 -10.52 17.30
N ASN A 26 3.80 -11.04 16.47
CA ASN A 26 5.24 -10.95 16.66
C ASN A 26 5.96 -10.77 15.32
N TYR A 27 7.12 -10.11 15.35
CA TYR A 27 7.99 -9.99 14.18
C TYR A 27 8.84 -11.26 14.04
N SER A 28 8.37 -12.18 13.21
CA SER A 28 9.12 -13.41 12.90
C SER A 28 10.28 -13.13 11.93
N ASP A 29 11.30 -13.99 11.94
CA ASP A 29 12.41 -13.93 10.98
C ASP A 29 11.93 -13.96 9.52
N ASN A 30 10.84 -14.69 9.25
CA ASN A 30 10.23 -14.72 7.91
C ASN A 30 9.60 -13.38 7.52
N LEU A 31 8.95 -12.69 8.47
CA LEU A 31 8.42 -11.35 8.21
C LEU A 31 9.56 -10.36 7.97
N PHE A 32 10.66 -10.46 8.72
CA PHE A 32 11.84 -9.63 8.48
C PHE A 32 12.49 -9.91 7.12
N SER A 33 12.61 -11.19 6.72
CA SER A 33 13.09 -11.56 5.39
C SER A 33 12.20 -10.96 4.32
N LEU A 34 10.88 -11.12 4.43
CA LEU A 34 9.94 -10.56 3.47
C LEU A 34 10.03 -9.03 3.38
N ILE A 35 10.17 -8.33 4.52
CA ILE A 35 10.38 -6.88 4.53
C ILE A 35 11.67 -6.53 3.77
N ASN A 36 12.78 -7.23 4.02
CA ASN A 36 14.04 -6.96 3.33
C ASN A 36 13.95 -7.20 1.82
N ASP A 37 13.24 -8.26 1.41
CA ASP A 37 13.10 -8.66 0.02
C ASP A 37 12.19 -7.70 -0.78
N GLU A 38 11.28 -7.00 -0.10
CA GLU A 38 10.22 -6.21 -0.74
C GLU A 38 10.28 -4.71 -0.47
N ILE A 39 11.00 -4.22 0.55
CA ILE A 39 10.98 -2.79 0.91
C ILE A 39 11.48 -1.89 -0.22
N ALA A 40 12.56 -2.27 -0.91
CA ALA A 40 13.06 -1.52 -2.07
C ALA A 40 12.03 -1.48 -3.21
N LYS A 41 11.40 -2.63 -3.49
CA LYS A 41 10.37 -2.76 -4.53
C LYS A 41 9.13 -1.92 -4.21
N ILE A 42 8.70 -1.91 -2.95
CA ILE A 42 7.56 -1.10 -2.50
C ILE A 42 7.91 0.39 -2.55
N TRP A 43 9.09 0.77 -2.05
CA TRP A 43 9.54 2.15 -1.95
C TRP A 43 9.77 2.79 -3.32
N ASP A 44 10.62 2.16 -4.14
CA ASP A 44 11.19 2.73 -5.35
C ASP A 44 10.76 2.03 -6.66
N GLY A 45 10.11 0.87 -6.57
CA GLY A 45 9.65 0.06 -7.70
C GLY A 45 10.49 -1.20 -7.93
N ASP A 46 9.93 -2.17 -8.65
CA ASP A 46 10.55 -3.49 -8.91
C ASP A 46 11.84 -3.47 -9.75
N LEU A 47 12.18 -2.32 -10.33
CA LEU A 47 13.26 -2.19 -11.32
C LEU A 47 14.33 -1.18 -10.90
N ASP A 48 14.28 -0.75 -9.64
CA ASP A 48 15.31 0.09 -9.06
C ASP A 48 16.37 -0.82 -8.42
N ASP A 49 17.62 -0.73 -8.89
CA ASP A 49 18.78 -1.45 -8.31
C ASP A 49 19.35 -0.72 -7.08
N ASN A 50 18.54 0.16 -6.46
CA ASN A 50 18.95 0.87 -5.26
C ASN A 50 19.41 -0.10 -4.18
N ASP A 51 20.54 0.27 -3.59
CA ASP A 51 21.09 -0.45 -2.46
C ASP A 51 20.09 -0.50 -1.31
N LEU A 52 19.83 -1.72 -0.81
CA LEU A 52 18.84 -1.99 0.22
C LEU A 52 19.09 -1.17 1.49
N ASP A 53 20.36 -0.97 1.86
CA ASP A 53 20.73 -0.19 3.03
C ASP A 53 20.41 1.30 2.82
N THR A 54 20.66 1.82 1.62
CA THR A 54 20.25 3.17 1.23
C THR A 54 18.73 3.36 1.34
N VAL A 55 17.93 2.44 0.79
CA VAL A 55 16.46 2.48 0.90
C VAL A 55 16.00 2.51 2.36
N LYS A 56 16.57 1.64 3.21
CA LYS A 56 16.22 1.57 4.64
C LYS A 56 16.51 2.89 5.36
N ILE A 57 17.65 3.51 5.07
CA ILE A 57 18.02 4.82 5.63
C ILE A 57 16.98 5.86 5.22
N GLU A 58 16.72 6.00 3.91
CA GLU A 58 15.74 6.97 3.40
C GLU A 58 14.34 6.76 4.00
N PHE A 59 13.88 5.51 4.09
CA PHE A 59 12.57 5.17 4.63
C PHE A 59 12.45 5.56 6.11
N ILE A 60 13.48 5.26 6.92
CA ILE A 60 13.53 5.62 8.34
C ILE A 60 13.58 7.14 8.52
N GLU A 61 14.41 7.85 7.75
CA GLU A 61 14.50 9.31 7.80
C GLU A 61 13.16 9.96 7.43
N TRP A 62 12.52 9.48 6.36
CA TRP A 62 11.21 9.95 5.95
C TRP A 62 10.15 9.71 7.02
N LEU A 63 10.11 8.51 7.62
CA LEU A 63 9.19 8.20 8.72
C LEU A 63 9.45 9.07 9.94
N ASN A 64 10.72 9.34 10.28
CA ASN A 64 11.08 10.14 11.44
C ASN A 64 10.61 11.60 11.35
N ASN A 65 10.44 12.11 10.13
CA ASN A 65 9.89 13.44 9.87
C ASN A 65 8.36 13.53 9.97
N LYS A 66 7.64 12.42 10.26
CA LYS A 66 6.17 12.41 10.38
C LYS A 66 5.72 12.42 11.83
N ARG A 67 4.52 12.96 12.09
CA ARG A 67 3.88 12.90 13.42
C ARG A 67 3.51 11.46 13.78
N PRO A 68 3.41 11.10 15.07
CA PRO A 68 3.11 9.72 15.50
C PRO A 68 1.91 9.09 14.78
N GLU A 69 0.80 9.81 14.67
CA GLU A 69 -0.44 9.33 14.02
C GLU A 69 -0.22 9.04 12.53
N GLN A 70 0.62 9.83 11.87
CA GLN A 70 0.97 9.62 10.46
C GLN A 70 1.90 8.42 10.30
N LYS A 71 2.85 8.21 11.24
CA LYS A 71 3.72 7.01 11.22
C LYS A 71 2.88 5.74 11.27
N HIS A 72 1.86 5.70 12.14
CA HIS A 72 0.95 4.56 12.21
C HIS A 72 0.22 4.30 10.88
N GLY A 73 -0.31 5.35 10.25
CA GLY A 73 -0.94 5.23 8.94
C GLY A 73 0.00 4.67 7.88
N PHE A 74 1.21 5.25 7.75
CA PHE A 74 2.18 4.80 6.76
C PHE A 74 2.70 3.38 7.01
N ILE A 75 2.92 3.00 8.27
CA ILE A 75 3.35 1.63 8.62
C ILE A 75 2.23 0.63 8.33
N SER A 76 0.98 0.94 8.69
CA SER A 76 -0.16 0.07 8.38
C SER A 76 -0.37 -0.09 6.88
N GLU A 77 -0.23 0.98 6.10
CA GLU A 77 -0.32 0.95 4.64
C GLU A 77 0.81 0.11 4.04
N PHE A 78 2.06 0.32 4.47
CA PHE A 78 3.22 -0.48 4.06
C PHE A 78 3.02 -1.98 4.30
N ILE A 79 2.52 -2.37 5.48
CA ILE A 79 2.24 -3.77 5.81
C ILE A 79 1.16 -4.36 4.89
N CYS A 80 0.13 -3.59 4.53
CA CYS A 80 -0.87 -4.04 3.56
C CYS A 80 -0.28 -4.25 2.16
N HIS A 81 0.58 -3.34 1.71
CA HIS A 81 1.30 -3.48 0.43
C HIS A 81 2.19 -4.71 0.42
N LEU A 82 2.92 -4.95 1.52
CA LEU A 82 3.75 -6.13 1.72
C LEU A 82 2.92 -7.43 1.64
N PHE A 83 1.76 -7.45 2.31
CA PHE A 83 0.82 -8.57 2.24
C PHE A 83 0.34 -8.80 0.81
N LEU A 84 -0.16 -7.77 0.11
CA LEU A 84 -0.64 -7.90 -1.27
C LEU A 84 0.44 -8.43 -2.22
N ARG A 85 1.67 -7.89 -2.13
CA ARG A 85 2.79 -8.36 -2.94
C ARG A 85 3.16 -9.82 -2.64
N SER A 86 3.11 -10.23 -1.37
CA SER A 86 3.31 -11.65 -1.00
C SER A 86 2.26 -12.60 -1.59
N GLN A 87 1.08 -12.08 -1.97
CA GLN A 87 0.01 -12.82 -2.66
C GLN A 87 0.12 -12.74 -4.20
N GLY A 88 1.18 -12.13 -4.73
CA GLY A 88 1.43 -12.02 -6.17
C GLY A 88 0.72 -10.84 -6.85
N TYR A 89 0.32 -9.81 -6.10
CA TYR A 89 -0.14 -8.56 -6.68
C TYR A 89 1.05 -7.71 -7.12
N GLU A 90 1.16 -7.44 -8.42
CA GLU A 90 2.20 -6.57 -8.98
C GLU A 90 1.89 -5.11 -8.68
N GLN A 91 2.86 -4.36 -8.14
CA GLN A 91 2.67 -2.97 -7.73
C GLN A 91 2.90 -2.00 -8.90
N HIS A 92 1.93 -1.15 -9.20
CA HIS A 92 2.02 -0.12 -10.26
C HIS A 92 2.00 1.31 -9.71
N PHE A 93 2.65 1.54 -8.58
CA PHE A 93 2.86 2.87 -8.00
C PHE A 93 4.15 2.87 -7.19
N LEU A 94 4.57 4.05 -6.72
CA LEU A 94 5.70 4.20 -5.80
C LEU A 94 5.18 4.58 -4.41
N PHE A 95 5.61 3.85 -3.38
CA PHE A 95 5.29 4.21 -2.01
C PHE A 95 6.01 5.50 -1.61
N ARG A 96 7.27 5.66 -2.05
CA ARG A 96 7.99 6.93 -1.98
C ARG A 96 7.22 8.00 -2.75
N ASN A 97 6.72 9.00 -2.03
CA ASN A 97 6.14 10.17 -2.66
C ASN A 97 7.23 11.24 -2.79
N LEU A 98 7.83 11.37 -3.97
CA LEU A 98 8.91 12.34 -4.24
C LEU A 98 8.43 13.80 -4.14
N GLU A 99 7.12 14.04 -4.14
CA GLU A 99 6.54 15.36 -3.93
C GLU A 99 5.94 15.47 -2.53
N GLU A 100 6.70 16.01 -1.58
CA GLU A 100 6.16 16.43 -0.29
C GLU A 100 5.17 17.63 -0.41
N LYS A 101 4.88 18.12 -1.64
CA LYS A 101 3.91 19.21 -1.92
C LYS A 101 3.08 19.09 -3.23
N GLY A 102 2.86 17.90 -3.80
CA GLY A 102 2.06 17.76 -5.04
C GLY A 102 1.78 16.30 -5.46
N PRO A 103 1.04 16.08 -6.56
CA PRO A 103 -0.37 15.69 -6.60
C PRO A 103 -0.70 14.40 -5.82
N LYS A 104 -1.89 14.38 -5.22
CA LYS A 104 -2.48 13.20 -4.56
C LYS A 104 -2.40 11.98 -5.50
N LYS A 105 -1.79 10.87 -5.06
CA LYS A 105 -1.59 9.60 -5.81
C LYS A 105 -2.84 9.00 -6.49
N GLY A 106 -4.01 9.61 -6.28
CA GLY A 106 -5.31 9.16 -6.75
C GLY A 106 -5.86 8.15 -5.76
N PHE A 107 -5.16 7.04 -5.62
CA PHE A 107 -5.44 5.93 -4.71
C PHE A 107 -4.23 5.66 -3.83
N ASP A 108 -4.42 4.94 -2.72
CA ASP A 108 -3.29 4.55 -1.86
C ASP A 108 -2.43 3.47 -2.55
N GLY A 109 -3.03 2.68 -3.46
CA GLY A 109 -2.30 1.77 -4.32
C GLY A 109 -3.05 1.38 -5.60
N VAL A 110 -2.28 0.94 -6.59
CA VAL A 110 -2.76 0.35 -7.85
C VAL A 110 -1.94 -0.90 -8.11
N PHE A 111 -2.62 -2.03 -8.32
CA PHE A 111 -2.00 -3.33 -8.53
C PHE A 111 -2.53 -4.02 -9.77
N VAL A 112 -1.76 -5.00 -10.28
CA VAL A 112 -2.21 -5.96 -11.28
C VAL A 112 -2.11 -7.37 -10.70
N ASN A 113 -3.17 -8.16 -10.82
CA ASN A 113 -3.15 -9.57 -10.49
C ASN A 113 -4.06 -10.32 -11.47
N LYS A 114 -3.54 -11.38 -12.09
CA LYS A 114 -4.26 -12.18 -13.10
C LYS A 114 -4.88 -11.33 -14.21
N GLU A 115 -4.10 -10.40 -14.75
CA GLU A 115 -4.49 -9.49 -15.84
C GLU A 115 -5.60 -8.47 -15.48
N GLU A 116 -6.02 -8.43 -14.21
CA GLU A 116 -7.00 -7.47 -13.70
C GLU A 116 -6.33 -6.34 -12.90
N PHE A 117 -6.87 -5.14 -13.03
CA PHE A 117 -6.45 -3.99 -12.24
C PHE A 117 -7.18 -3.95 -10.90
N TRP A 118 -6.41 -3.74 -9.85
CA TRP A 118 -6.90 -3.61 -8.48
C TRP A 118 -6.57 -2.23 -7.94
N ILE A 119 -7.56 -1.61 -7.31
CA ILE A 119 -7.43 -0.30 -6.67
C ILE A 119 -7.48 -0.50 -5.17
N TYR A 120 -6.54 0.12 -4.46
CA TYR A 120 -6.39 -0.03 -3.04
C TYR A 120 -6.61 1.31 -2.31
N GLU A 121 -7.36 1.23 -1.21
CA GLU A 121 -7.57 2.33 -0.25
C GLU A 121 -7.40 1.77 1.17
N SER A 122 -6.61 2.48 1.98
CA SER A 122 -6.29 2.11 3.34
C SER A 122 -6.97 3.04 4.34
N LYS A 123 -7.27 2.51 5.53
CA LYS A 123 -7.66 3.28 6.71
C LYS A 123 -7.02 2.64 7.93
N CYS A 124 -6.46 3.46 8.80
CA CYS A 124 -5.88 3.02 10.06
C CYS A 124 -6.63 3.64 11.25
N THR A 125 -6.66 2.94 12.37
CA THR A 125 -7.16 3.46 13.64
C THR A 125 -6.36 2.83 14.77
N LEU A 126 -6.03 3.64 15.77
CA LEU A 126 -5.39 3.17 16.98
C LEU A 126 -6.42 2.61 17.98
N PRO A 127 -6.10 1.52 18.72
CA PRO A 127 -7.02 0.88 19.67
C PRO A 127 -7.63 1.85 20.71
N GLU A 128 -6.91 2.90 21.08
CA GLU A 128 -7.34 3.91 22.05
C GLU A 128 -8.46 4.82 21.49
N THR A 129 -8.69 4.79 20.17
CA THR A 129 -9.66 5.62 19.48
C THR A 129 -11.06 5.00 19.57
N LYS A 130 -11.71 5.14 20.73
CA LYS A 130 -13.01 4.51 21.07
C LYS A 130 -14.16 4.72 20.07
N ILE A 131 -14.07 5.73 19.20
CA ILE A 131 -15.12 6.09 18.24
C ILE A 131 -15.03 5.25 16.95
N TYR A 132 -13.86 4.69 16.64
CA TYR A 132 -13.61 4.02 15.37
C TYR A 132 -13.54 2.50 15.53
N SER A 133 -14.02 1.78 14.51
CA SER A 133 -14.03 0.32 14.44
C SER A 133 -13.60 -0.13 13.05
N HIS A 134 -13.23 -1.41 12.90
CA HIS A 134 -12.94 -1.98 11.59
C HIS A 134 -14.07 -1.74 10.58
N ASN A 135 -15.34 -1.84 11.00
CA ASN A 135 -16.49 -1.61 10.13
C ASN A 135 -16.53 -0.16 9.60
N ILE A 136 -16.27 0.83 10.45
CA ILE A 136 -16.22 2.24 10.03
C ILE A 136 -15.08 2.45 9.03
N ASN A 137 -13.89 1.91 9.31
CA ASN A 137 -12.73 2.02 8.41
C ASN A 137 -12.99 1.39 7.04
N ILE A 138 -13.60 0.20 7.01
CA ILE A 138 -13.99 -0.47 5.76
C ILE A 138 -15.00 0.38 5.00
N GLY A 139 -16.02 0.92 5.70
CA GLY A 139 -17.02 1.80 5.12
C GLY A 139 -16.42 3.08 4.54
N ASP A 140 -15.49 3.72 5.24
CA ASP A 140 -14.81 4.93 4.80
C ASP A 140 -13.92 4.66 3.59
N ALA A 141 -13.12 3.58 3.61
CA ALA A 141 -12.31 3.17 2.47
C ALA A 141 -13.16 2.91 1.21
N TYR A 142 -14.24 2.13 1.36
CA TYR A 142 -15.16 1.84 0.27
C TYR A 142 -15.83 3.11 -0.29
N ASN A 143 -16.30 4.00 0.59
CA ASN A 143 -16.93 5.24 0.18
C ASN A 143 -15.94 6.18 -0.54
N ASP A 144 -14.68 6.21 -0.12
CA ASP A 144 -13.64 7.00 -0.77
C ASP A 144 -13.31 6.44 -2.17
N LEU A 145 -13.16 5.12 -2.31
CA LEU A 145 -13.04 4.47 -3.62
C LEU A 145 -14.24 4.80 -4.51
N LYS A 146 -15.46 4.62 -3.99
CA LYS A 146 -16.69 4.90 -4.73
C LYS A 146 -16.73 6.35 -5.22
N LYS A 147 -16.39 7.33 -4.38
CA LYS A 147 -16.34 8.76 -4.78
C LYS A 147 -15.29 9.00 -5.86
N LYS A 148 -14.07 8.45 -5.70
CA LYS A 148 -12.97 8.57 -6.68
C LYS A 148 -13.34 7.97 -8.03
N ILE A 149 -13.94 6.78 -8.04
CA ILE A 149 -14.34 6.05 -9.25
C ILE A 149 -15.50 6.75 -9.97
N THR A 150 -16.50 7.21 -9.21
CA THR A 150 -17.70 7.89 -9.77
C THR A 150 -17.47 9.36 -10.12
N GLY A 151 -16.29 9.92 -9.80
CA GLY A 151 -15.93 11.31 -10.08
C GLY A 151 -16.58 12.35 -9.16
N VAL A 152 -17.35 11.93 -8.15
CA VAL A 152 -18.02 12.82 -7.19
C VAL A 152 -16.97 13.58 -6.38
N ASN A 153 -17.06 14.92 -6.37
CA ASN A 153 -16.16 15.85 -5.66
C ASN A 153 -14.68 15.86 -6.12
N SER A 154 -14.40 15.48 -7.36
CA SER A 154 -13.02 15.48 -7.88
C SER A 154 -12.61 16.85 -8.46
N LYS A 155 -11.93 17.68 -7.67
CA LYS A 155 -11.13 18.81 -8.22
C LYS A 155 -9.91 18.32 -9.03
N ASN A 156 -9.41 17.12 -8.70
CA ASN A 156 -8.29 16.44 -9.36
C ASN A 156 -8.75 15.05 -9.84
N ASN A 157 -8.36 14.64 -11.05
CA ASN A 157 -8.73 13.35 -11.62
C ASN A 157 -7.85 12.21 -11.03
N PRO A 158 -8.40 11.29 -10.22
CA PRO A 158 -7.64 10.24 -9.55
C PRO A 158 -7.02 9.24 -10.53
N TRP A 159 -7.69 8.95 -11.65
CA TRP A 159 -7.18 8.07 -12.70
C TRP A 159 -6.00 8.69 -13.45
N LYS A 160 -6.06 10.00 -13.73
CA LYS A 160 -4.93 10.72 -14.35
C LYS A 160 -3.72 10.72 -13.42
N ASN A 161 -3.94 10.89 -12.11
CA ASN A 161 -2.85 10.84 -11.13
C ASN A 161 -2.26 9.43 -11.03
N ALA A 162 -3.11 8.40 -10.95
CA ALA A 162 -2.66 7.01 -10.97
C ALA A 162 -1.83 6.70 -12.21
N TYR A 163 -2.30 7.07 -13.41
CA TYR A 163 -1.55 6.90 -14.65
C TYR A 163 -0.18 7.59 -14.63
N THR A 164 -0.10 8.82 -14.12
CA THR A 164 1.19 9.53 -13.96
C THR A 164 2.13 8.76 -13.03
N HIS A 165 1.63 8.22 -11.92
CA HIS A 165 2.45 7.40 -11.01
C HIS A 165 2.90 6.08 -11.65
N CYS A 166 2.00 5.38 -12.35
CA CYS A 166 2.34 4.18 -13.13
C CYS A 166 3.44 4.51 -14.16
N ASN A 167 3.31 5.63 -14.86
CA ASN A 167 4.28 6.04 -15.87
C ASN A 167 5.61 6.48 -15.28
N ASN A 168 5.64 7.12 -14.12
CA ASN A 168 6.90 7.45 -13.45
C ASN A 168 7.65 6.16 -13.05
N ASN A 169 6.93 5.14 -12.59
CA ASN A 169 7.49 3.80 -12.41
C ASN A 169 7.99 3.23 -13.75
N SER A 170 7.21 3.38 -14.84
CA SER A 170 7.61 2.96 -16.20
C SER A 170 8.84 3.70 -16.76
N ILE A 171 9.00 5.00 -16.50
CA ILE A 171 10.14 5.81 -16.97
C ILE A 171 11.43 5.38 -16.27
N LYS A 172 11.36 5.04 -14.97
CA LYS A 172 12.48 4.36 -14.30
C LYS A 172 12.88 3.07 -15.04
N LYS A 173 11.94 2.37 -15.71
CA LYS A 173 12.24 1.17 -16.54
C LYS A 173 13.00 1.46 -17.84
N ILE A 174 12.93 2.68 -18.39
CA ILE A 174 13.48 3.00 -19.72
C ILE A 174 14.89 3.61 -19.64
N ASN A 175 15.29 4.16 -18.50
CA ASN A 175 16.59 4.83 -18.33
C ASN A 175 17.74 3.89 -17.91
N LEU A 176 17.71 2.62 -18.34
CA LEU A 176 18.78 1.63 -18.18
C LEU A 176 19.42 1.30 -19.55
#